data_AF-A0A4Z2H3I4-F1
#
_entry.id   AF-A0A4Z2H3I4-F1
#
_cell.length_a   1.000
_cell.length_b   1.000
_cell.length_c   1.000
_cell.angle_alpha   90.00
_cell.angle_beta   90.00
_cell.angle_gamma   90.00
#
_symmetry.space_group_name_H-M   'P 1'
#
loop_
_entity.id
_entity.type
_entity.pdbx_description
1 polymer ?
#
loop_
_entity_poly.entity_id
_entity_poly.type
_entity_poly.pdbx_seq_one_letter_code
_entity_poly.pdbx_strand_id
1 'polypeptide(L)'
;MIWPYQEETITRQLDAGVRYFDLRIARKAHDHDPTRLYFCHGLYTHTDVETVLQTIRDWAERHPTEILILALSHFKGFDKATSAQLHGHLIGFLVTLFGAKLIHVRDAPTLRSCWDKGRNVIVSYDYPTNQHNEIWSKIPFFYGDTMNTTHIESKLQHILEKERPVQYFFVCGLNLTLPEDARTLRYILRPCDNLANVIRRGLPRLLWWVKLQAAKTPVNIVASDMVTCDDFVQTVIELNALKLTRR
;
A
#
# COMPACT_ATOMS: atom_id res chain seq x y z
N MET A 1 -6.81 17.52 -0.24
CA MET A 1 -6.79 16.43 0.76
C MET A 1 -6.92 15.13 -0.03
N ILE A 2 -5.85 14.34 -0.14
CA ILE A 2 -5.81 13.25 -1.12
C ILE A 2 -6.25 11.91 -0.51
N TRP A 3 -6.28 11.74 0.82
CA TRP A 3 -6.80 10.52 1.45
C TRP A 3 -7.36 10.81 2.85
N PRO A 4 -8.45 10.18 3.30
CA PRO A 4 -8.96 10.37 4.67
C PRO A 4 -8.01 9.86 5.77
N TYR A 5 -6.96 9.11 5.40
CA TYR A 5 -6.00 8.47 6.31
C TYR A 5 -4.54 8.89 6.04
N GLN A 6 -4.29 9.77 5.07
CA GLN A 6 -2.96 10.31 4.78
C GLN A 6 -3.05 11.83 4.59
N GLU A 7 -2.16 12.56 5.27
CA GLU A 7 -2.19 14.03 5.26
C GLU A 7 -1.36 14.62 4.11
N GLU A 8 -0.43 13.83 3.59
CA GLU A 8 0.56 14.27 2.61
C GLU A 8 0.25 13.77 1.20
N THR A 9 0.73 14.54 0.21
CA THR A 9 0.64 14.17 -1.21
C THR A 9 1.50 12.93 -1.51
N ILE A 10 1.21 12.25 -2.63
CA ILE A 10 1.98 11.08 -3.06
C ILE A 10 3.48 11.38 -3.17
N THR A 11 3.83 12.55 -3.72
CA THR A 11 5.22 12.98 -3.88
C THR A 11 5.90 13.20 -2.54
N ARG A 12 5.21 13.83 -1.57
CA ARG A 12 5.78 14.01 -0.23
C ARG A 12 5.97 12.69 0.52
N GLN A 13 5.06 11.73 0.33
CA GLN A 13 5.23 10.38 0.88
C GLN A 13 6.45 9.67 0.24
N LEU A 14 6.60 9.77 -1.08
CA LEU A 14 7.77 9.24 -1.80
C LEU A 14 9.07 9.89 -1.30
N ASP A 15 9.12 11.21 -1.20
CA ASP A 15 10.29 11.95 -0.73
C ASP A 15 10.62 11.63 0.74
N ALA A 16 9.61 11.35 1.56
CA ALA A 16 9.79 10.92 2.95
C ALA A 16 10.35 9.50 3.09
N GLY A 17 10.33 8.68 2.02
CA GLY A 17 10.88 7.31 2.01
C GLY A 17 9.84 6.19 1.86
N VAL A 18 8.58 6.51 1.58
CA VAL A 18 7.53 5.50 1.31
C VAL A 18 7.77 4.86 -0.06
N ARG A 19 7.75 3.52 -0.10
CA ARG A 19 7.99 2.74 -1.33
C ARG A 19 6.88 1.73 -1.65
N TYR A 20 5.92 1.56 -0.75
CA TYR A 20 4.74 0.72 -0.96
C TYR A 20 3.48 1.57 -0.89
N PHE A 21 2.56 1.39 -1.84
CA PHE A 21 1.28 2.07 -1.88
C PHE A 21 0.13 1.06 -2.01
N ASP A 22 -0.79 1.06 -1.04
CA ASP A 22 -2.10 0.38 -1.15
C ASP A 22 -3.07 1.29 -1.92
N LEU A 23 -3.24 1.00 -3.20
CA LEU A 23 -4.01 1.80 -4.15
C LEU A 23 -5.39 1.16 -4.38
N ARG A 24 -6.37 1.62 -3.60
CA ARG A 24 -7.75 1.11 -3.70
C ARG A 24 -8.52 1.83 -4.79
N ILE A 25 -8.97 1.09 -5.79
CA ILE A 25 -9.53 1.66 -7.03
C ILE A 25 -11.05 1.67 -7.00
N ALA A 26 -11.66 2.71 -7.52
CA ALA A 26 -13.11 2.81 -7.62
C ALA A 26 -13.58 3.57 -8.87
N ARG A 27 -14.79 3.20 -9.33
CA ARG A 27 -15.55 3.85 -10.38
C ARG A 27 -16.72 4.62 -9.76
N LYS A 28 -16.94 5.86 -10.19
CA LYS A 28 -18.13 6.64 -9.81
C LYS A 28 -19.28 6.30 -10.77
N ALA A 29 -20.47 6.01 -10.24
CA ALA A 29 -21.61 5.54 -11.03
C ALA A 29 -22.07 6.49 -12.16
N HIS A 30 -21.80 7.79 -12.04
CA HIS A 30 -22.27 8.81 -12.99
C HIS A 30 -21.13 9.64 -13.60
N ASP A 31 -19.91 9.11 -13.65
CA ASP A 31 -18.87 9.82 -14.40
C ASP A 31 -19.11 9.68 -15.90
N HIS A 32 -19.03 10.79 -16.62
CA HIS A 32 -19.22 10.82 -18.07
C HIS A 32 -18.09 10.16 -18.84
N ASP A 33 -16.91 10.07 -18.23
CA ASP A 33 -15.77 9.36 -18.81
C ASP A 33 -15.89 7.85 -18.49
N PRO A 34 -16.00 6.98 -19.52
CA PRO A 34 -16.33 5.57 -19.32
C PRO A 34 -15.25 4.81 -18.55
N THR A 35 -13.99 5.25 -18.64
CA THR A 35 -12.82 4.57 -18.08
C THR A 35 -12.19 5.33 -16.91
N ARG A 36 -12.73 6.50 -16.53
CA ARG A 36 -12.17 7.27 -15.42
C ARG A 36 -12.37 6.58 -14.07
N LEU A 37 -11.23 6.39 -13.41
CA LEU A 37 -11.11 5.75 -12.12
C LEU A 37 -10.59 6.74 -11.08
N TYR A 38 -10.96 6.50 -9.84
CA TYR A 38 -10.57 7.26 -8.67
C TYR A 38 -10.01 6.32 -7.64
N PHE A 39 -9.26 6.84 -6.68
CA PHE A 39 -9.00 6.04 -5.51
C PHE A 39 -10.09 6.19 -4.46
N CYS A 40 -10.27 5.17 -3.63
CA CYS A 40 -11.32 5.17 -2.61
C CYS A 40 -10.90 4.43 -1.33
N HIS A 41 -10.94 5.15 -0.21
CA HIS A 41 -10.85 4.56 1.12
C HIS A 41 -11.96 5.19 2.00
N GLY A 42 -13.22 4.82 1.72
CA GLY A 42 -14.42 5.45 2.28
C GLY A 42 -14.90 6.65 1.47
N LEU A 43 -14.00 7.59 1.15
CA LEU A 43 -14.25 8.72 0.26
C LEU A 43 -13.45 8.60 -1.04
N TYR A 44 -13.99 9.14 -2.13
CA TYR A 44 -13.30 9.23 -3.42
C TYR A 44 -12.26 10.35 -3.40
N THR A 45 -11.15 10.12 -4.09
CA THR A 45 -10.20 11.19 -4.42
C THR A 45 -10.81 12.18 -5.41
N HIS A 46 -10.31 13.42 -5.37
CA HIS A 46 -10.63 14.43 -6.39
C HIS A 46 -9.86 14.16 -7.68
N THR A 47 -8.57 13.86 -7.56
CA THR A 47 -7.70 13.49 -8.68
C THR A 47 -7.97 12.05 -9.11
N ASP A 48 -8.01 11.80 -10.41
CA ASP A 48 -8.17 10.48 -10.99
C ASP A 48 -6.89 9.62 -10.82
N VAL A 49 -7.05 8.32 -11.02
CA VAL A 49 -5.98 7.31 -10.84
C VAL A 49 -4.83 7.54 -11.81
N GLU A 50 -5.11 7.84 -13.08
CA GLU A 50 -4.08 7.95 -14.11
C GLU A 50 -3.16 9.14 -13.87
N THR A 51 -3.72 10.30 -13.49
CA THR A 51 -2.95 11.50 -13.12
C THR A 51 -1.98 11.24 -11.96
N VAL A 52 -2.42 10.52 -10.92
CA VAL A 52 -1.53 10.20 -9.78
C VAL A 52 -0.47 9.17 -10.19
N LEU A 53 -0.82 8.18 -11.00
CA LEU A 53 0.15 7.20 -11.52
C LEU A 53 1.22 7.88 -12.40
N GLN A 54 0.85 8.88 -13.21
CA GLN A 54 1.81 9.69 -13.96
C GLN A 54 2.79 10.42 -13.03
N THR A 55 2.29 10.99 -11.94
CA THR A 55 3.14 11.63 -10.90
C THR A 55 4.12 10.63 -10.30
N ILE A 56 3.68 9.41 -10.02
CA ILE A 56 4.53 8.32 -9.51
C ILE A 56 5.58 7.92 -10.56
N ARG A 57 5.19 7.80 -11.84
CA ARG A 57 6.11 7.48 -12.95
C ARG A 57 7.20 8.53 -13.08
N ASP A 58 6.85 9.81 -13.06
CA ASP A 58 7.81 10.91 -13.17
C ASP A 58 8.78 10.97 -11.98
N TRP A 59 8.32 10.55 -10.78
CA TRP A 59 9.19 10.39 -9.63
C TRP A 59 10.11 9.18 -9.79
N ALA A 60 9.60 8.02 -10.23
CA ALA A 60 10.38 6.81 -10.45
C ALA A 60 11.48 7.00 -11.51
N GLU A 61 11.21 7.80 -12.55
CA GLU A 61 12.21 8.16 -13.58
C GLU A 61 13.42 8.90 -12.99
N ARG A 62 13.17 9.80 -12.03
CA ARG A 62 14.22 10.60 -11.38
C ARG A 62 14.97 9.84 -10.30
N HIS A 63 14.47 8.66 -9.89
CA HIS A 63 15.03 7.85 -8.81
C HIS A 63 15.19 6.38 -9.25
N PRO A 64 16.06 6.10 -10.24
CA PRO A 64 16.16 4.78 -10.87
C PRO A 64 16.62 3.66 -9.92
N THR A 65 17.22 4.00 -8.77
CA THR A 65 17.64 3.04 -7.74
C THR A 65 16.54 2.71 -6.73
N GLU A 66 15.46 3.49 -6.69
CA GLU A 66 14.39 3.34 -5.71
C GLU A 66 13.31 2.41 -6.26
N ILE A 67 13.10 1.27 -5.60
CA ILE A 67 12.08 0.29 -6.01
C ILE A 67 10.72 0.70 -5.43
N LEU A 68 9.73 0.89 -6.29
CA LEU A 68 8.34 1.15 -5.91
C LEU A 68 7.48 -0.11 -6.04
N ILE A 69 6.57 -0.31 -5.09
CA ILE A 69 5.58 -1.38 -5.09
C ILE A 69 4.19 -0.74 -5.06
N LEU A 70 3.46 -0.84 -6.15
CA LEU A 70 2.11 -0.30 -6.32
C LEU A 70 1.11 -1.46 -6.25
N ALA A 71 0.33 -1.55 -5.18
CA ALA A 71 -0.65 -2.62 -5.00
C ALA A 71 -2.06 -2.11 -5.28
N LEU A 72 -2.61 -2.47 -6.44
CA LEU A 72 -3.95 -2.07 -6.86
C LEU A 72 -4.98 -3.11 -6.44
N SER A 73 -6.01 -2.66 -5.73
CA SER A 73 -6.99 -3.57 -5.11
C SER A 73 -8.37 -2.93 -4.92
N HIS A 74 -9.30 -3.68 -4.32
CA HIS A 74 -10.60 -3.20 -3.85
C HIS A 74 -11.44 -2.46 -4.92
N PHE A 75 -11.41 -2.95 -6.17
CA PHE A 75 -12.07 -2.39 -7.35
C PHE A 75 -13.58 -2.16 -7.18
N LYS A 76 -13.97 -1.03 -6.57
CA LYS A 76 -15.35 -0.69 -6.22
C LYS A 76 -16.08 -0.08 -7.42
N GLY A 77 -17.33 -0.50 -7.66
CA GLY A 77 -18.12 -0.01 -8.81
C GLY A 77 -17.69 -0.61 -10.15
N PHE A 78 -16.92 -1.70 -10.13
CA PHE A 78 -16.62 -2.50 -11.32
C PHE A 78 -17.77 -3.48 -11.54
N ASP A 79 -18.85 -3.00 -12.14
CA ASP A 79 -20.05 -3.80 -12.39
C ASP A 79 -19.77 -4.91 -13.40
N LYS A 80 -20.57 -5.98 -13.36
CA LYS A 80 -20.36 -7.17 -14.21
C LYS A 80 -20.23 -6.84 -15.71
N ALA A 81 -20.95 -5.83 -16.19
CA ALA A 81 -20.93 -5.42 -17.59
C ALA A 81 -19.68 -4.61 -17.99
N THR A 82 -19.06 -3.89 -17.06
CA THR A 82 -17.94 -2.96 -17.33
C THR A 82 -16.62 -3.44 -16.74
N SER A 83 -16.65 -4.41 -15.81
CA SER A 83 -15.49 -4.89 -15.06
C SER A 83 -14.34 -5.31 -15.96
N ALA A 84 -14.57 -6.17 -16.96
CA ALA A 84 -13.51 -6.63 -17.86
C ALA A 84 -12.88 -5.48 -18.67
N GLN A 85 -13.70 -4.52 -19.13
CA GLN A 85 -13.22 -3.34 -19.85
C GLN A 85 -12.38 -2.43 -18.94
N LEU A 86 -12.85 -2.16 -17.72
CA LEU A 86 -12.13 -1.30 -16.77
C LEU A 86 -10.81 -1.92 -16.33
N HIS A 87 -10.80 -3.24 -16.08
CA HIS A 87 -9.57 -3.98 -15.78
C HIS A 87 -8.60 -3.96 -16.95
N GLY A 88 -9.07 -4.27 -18.17
CA GLY A 88 -8.25 -4.24 -19.37
C GLY A 88 -7.67 -2.85 -19.64
N HIS A 89 -8.47 -1.79 -19.47
CA HIS A 89 -8.04 -0.40 -19.59
C HIS A 89 -6.95 -0.06 -18.59
N LEU A 90 -7.20 -0.28 -17.29
CA LEU A 90 -6.25 0.10 -16.24
C LEU A 90 -4.94 -0.71 -16.33
N ILE A 91 -5.02 -2.01 -16.61
CA ILE A 91 -3.82 -2.84 -16.81
C ILE A 91 -3.05 -2.36 -18.04
N GLY A 92 -3.71 -2.14 -19.18
CA GLY A 92 -3.08 -1.62 -20.40
C GLY A 92 -2.42 -0.26 -20.17
N PHE A 93 -3.07 0.62 -19.41
CA PHE A 93 -2.51 1.90 -19.00
C PHE A 93 -1.25 1.73 -18.14
N LEU A 94 -1.28 0.88 -17.11
CA LEU A 94 -0.12 0.61 -16.23
C LEU A 94 1.08 0.06 -17.01
N VAL A 95 0.83 -0.90 -17.91
CA VAL A 95 1.86 -1.51 -18.76
C VAL A 95 2.49 -0.47 -19.68
N THR A 96 1.66 0.37 -20.30
CA THR A 96 2.12 1.44 -21.19
C THR A 96 2.89 2.52 -20.43
N LEU A 97 2.36 2.95 -19.27
CA LEU A 97 2.90 4.06 -18.50
C LEU A 97 4.28 3.74 -17.92
N PHE A 98 4.44 2.56 -17.30
CA PHE A 98 5.70 2.18 -16.66
C PHE A 98 6.64 1.46 -17.63
N GLY A 99 6.11 0.76 -18.63
CA GLY A 99 6.88 0.15 -19.72
C GLY A 99 8.09 -0.64 -19.23
N ALA A 100 9.28 -0.26 -19.72
CA ALA A 100 10.54 -0.93 -19.40
C ALA A 100 10.93 -0.88 -17.92
N LYS A 101 10.31 -0.02 -17.10
CA LYS A 101 10.57 0.09 -15.66
C LYS A 101 9.92 -1.03 -14.84
N LEU A 102 8.96 -1.75 -15.43
CA LEU A 102 8.26 -2.84 -14.75
C LEU A 102 9.21 -3.99 -14.41
N ILE A 103 9.15 -4.44 -13.16
CA ILE A 103 9.83 -5.63 -12.68
C ILE A 103 8.90 -6.81 -12.88
N HIS A 104 9.31 -7.82 -13.63
CA HIS A 104 8.44 -8.92 -14.02
C HIS A 104 8.45 -10.03 -12.94
N VAL A 105 7.36 -10.78 -12.83
CA VAL A 105 7.18 -11.85 -11.82
C VAL A 105 8.28 -12.92 -11.91
N ARG A 106 8.74 -13.22 -13.12
CA ARG A 106 9.70 -14.31 -13.38
C ARG A 106 11.16 -13.95 -13.06
N ASP A 107 11.45 -12.68 -12.77
CA ASP A 107 12.83 -12.21 -12.61
C ASP A 107 13.47 -12.59 -11.27
N ALA A 108 12.70 -13.10 -10.29
CA ALA A 108 13.14 -13.33 -8.91
C ALA A 108 14.04 -12.17 -8.41
N PRO A 109 13.49 -10.94 -8.38
CA PRO A 109 14.30 -9.73 -8.45
C PRO A 109 15.26 -9.60 -7.27
N THR A 110 16.46 -9.08 -7.56
CA THR A 110 17.37 -8.53 -6.55
C THR A 110 17.51 -7.04 -6.84
N LEU A 111 17.88 -6.23 -5.84
CA LEU A 111 18.09 -4.79 -6.07
C LEU A 111 19.08 -4.54 -7.23
N ARG A 112 20.20 -5.27 -7.24
CA ARG A 112 21.19 -5.19 -8.32
C ARG A 112 20.59 -5.52 -9.69
N SER A 113 19.89 -6.65 -9.82
CA SER A 113 19.33 -7.04 -11.12
C SER A 113 18.23 -6.10 -11.60
N CYS A 114 17.50 -5.46 -10.69
CA CYS A 114 16.55 -4.40 -11.01
C CYS A 114 17.29 -3.17 -11.59
N TRP A 115 18.31 -2.69 -10.90
CA TRP A 115 19.09 -1.52 -11.33
C TRP A 115 19.82 -1.74 -12.66
N ASP A 116 20.47 -2.90 -12.82
CA ASP A 116 21.20 -3.24 -14.05
C ASP A 116 20.25 -3.29 -15.27
N LYS A 117 18.98 -3.65 -15.05
CA LYS A 117 17.93 -3.68 -16.09
C LYS A 117 17.19 -2.35 -16.25
N GLY A 118 17.48 -1.33 -15.44
CA GLY A 118 16.73 -0.07 -15.42
C GLY A 118 15.27 -0.23 -14.98
N ARG A 119 14.98 -1.25 -14.16
CA ARG A 119 13.65 -1.59 -13.66
C ARG A 119 13.50 -1.20 -12.20
N ASN A 120 12.46 -0.47 -11.86
CA ASN A 120 12.25 0.03 -10.50
C ASN A 120 10.79 0.11 -10.06
N VAL A 121 9.84 -0.48 -10.81
CA VAL A 121 8.42 -0.48 -10.43
C VAL A 121 7.86 -1.90 -10.45
N ILE A 122 7.30 -2.34 -9.32
CA ILE A 122 6.47 -3.53 -9.18
C ILE A 122 5.03 -3.08 -9.13
N VAL A 123 4.19 -3.66 -9.98
CA VAL A 123 2.75 -3.48 -9.95
C VAL A 123 2.10 -4.79 -9.54
N SER A 124 1.38 -4.81 -8.42
CA SER A 124 0.54 -5.93 -8.01
C SER A 124 -0.92 -5.59 -8.21
N TYR A 125 -1.73 -6.57 -8.62
CA TYR A 125 -3.11 -6.33 -9.02
C TYR A 125 -4.04 -7.44 -8.50
N ASP A 126 -5.11 -7.05 -7.81
CA ASP A 126 -6.09 -7.96 -7.18
C ASP A 126 -7.21 -8.40 -8.16
N TYR A 127 -6.81 -8.90 -9.32
CA TYR A 127 -7.69 -9.46 -10.36
C TYR A 127 -6.87 -10.41 -11.25
N PRO A 128 -7.46 -11.45 -11.86
CA PRO A 128 -6.71 -12.35 -12.74
C PRO A 128 -5.95 -11.60 -13.85
N THR A 129 -4.63 -11.69 -13.84
CA THR A 129 -3.72 -11.03 -14.80
C THR A 129 -2.94 -12.03 -15.64
N ASN A 130 -3.49 -13.22 -15.88
CA ASN A 130 -2.79 -14.37 -16.45
C ASN A 130 -2.14 -14.09 -17.83
N GLN A 131 -2.55 -13.04 -18.53
CA GLN A 131 -2.01 -12.60 -19.83
C GLN A 131 -0.86 -11.57 -19.71
N HIS A 132 -0.59 -11.06 -18.51
CA HIS A 132 0.36 -9.97 -18.22
C HIS A 132 1.47 -10.44 -17.29
N ASN A 133 2.62 -10.85 -17.85
CA ASN A 133 3.75 -11.35 -17.06
C ASN A 133 4.48 -10.24 -16.25
N GLU A 134 4.22 -8.99 -16.62
CA GLU A 134 4.70 -7.78 -15.98
C GLU A 134 3.88 -7.36 -14.75
N ILE A 135 2.69 -7.95 -14.54
CA ILE A 135 1.82 -7.64 -13.40
C ILE A 135 1.82 -8.78 -12.38
N TRP A 136 2.13 -8.43 -11.14
CA TRP A 136 2.18 -9.35 -10.01
C TRP A 136 0.78 -9.67 -9.49
N SER A 137 0.60 -10.89 -8.99
CA SER A 137 -0.60 -11.24 -8.23
C SER A 137 -0.70 -10.41 -6.96
N LYS A 138 -1.92 -10.30 -6.42
CA LYS A 138 -2.20 -9.64 -5.14
C LYS A 138 -1.15 -9.98 -4.07
N ILE A 139 -0.57 -8.94 -3.49
CA ILE A 139 0.28 -9.06 -2.30
C ILE A 139 -0.64 -9.23 -1.07
N PRO A 140 -0.47 -10.29 -0.26
CA PRO A 140 -1.23 -10.44 0.98
C PRO A 140 -1.00 -9.26 1.92
N PHE A 141 -2.10 -8.70 2.43
CA PHE A 141 -2.08 -7.61 3.40
C PHE A 141 -2.61 -8.11 4.75
N PHE A 142 -1.72 -8.30 5.72
CA PHE A 142 -2.08 -8.75 7.05
C PHE A 142 -2.32 -7.54 7.96
N TYR A 143 -3.51 -7.46 8.56
CA TYR A 143 -3.90 -6.35 9.44
C TYR A 143 -4.90 -6.80 10.50
N GLY A 144 -5.03 -6.02 11.58
CA GLY A 144 -5.85 -6.36 12.74
C GLY A 144 -7.35 -6.32 12.53
N ASP A 145 -7.82 -5.53 11.56
CA ASP A 145 -9.26 -5.26 11.33
C ASP A 145 -9.97 -4.75 12.60
N THR A 146 -9.32 -3.83 13.31
CA THR A 146 -9.80 -3.35 14.62
C THR A 146 -9.19 -2.01 14.99
N MET A 147 -9.82 -1.30 15.93
CA MET A 147 -9.29 -0.09 16.57
C MET A 147 -8.43 -0.39 17.82
N ASN A 148 -8.22 -1.67 18.17
CA ASN A 148 -7.46 -2.07 19.36
C ASN A 148 -6.02 -2.49 18.99
N THR A 149 -5.04 -1.69 19.39
CA THR A 149 -3.61 -1.93 19.12
C THR A 149 -3.11 -3.26 19.71
N THR A 150 -3.53 -3.65 20.91
CA THR A 150 -3.17 -4.95 21.50
C THR A 150 -3.65 -6.12 20.63
N HIS A 151 -4.83 -6.00 20.02
CA HIS A 151 -5.37 -7.04 19.16
C HIS A 151 -4.62 -7.08 17.81
N ILE A 152 -4.30 -5.92 17.24
CA ILE A 152 -3.42 -5.83 16.06
C ILE A 152 -2.09 -6.55 16.31
N GLU A 153 -1.41 -6.22 17.40
CA GLU A 153 -0.14 -6.85 17.81
C GLU A 153 -0.27 -8.37 17.91
N SER A 154 -1.28 -8.84 18.65
CA SER A 154 -1.50 -10.28 18.88
C SER A 154 -1.75 -11.04 17.57
N LYS A 155 -2.58 -10.48 16.68
CA LYS A 155 -2.92 -11.09 15.39
C LYS A 155 -1.70 -11.12 14.46
N LEU A 156 -0.99 -10.01 14.32
CA LEU A 156 0.18 -9.93 13.46
C LEU A 156 1.32 -10.82 14.00
N GLN A 157 1.52 -10.89 15.31
CA GLN A 157 2.48 -11.80 15.92
C GLN A 157 2.14 -13.25 15.60
N HIS A 158 0.86 -13.64 15.71
CA HIS A 158 0.42 -14.99 15.34
C HIS A 158 0.75 -15.31 13.88
N ILE A 159 0.41 -14.42 12.95
CA ILE A 159 0.68 -14.60 11.52
C ILE A 159 2.19 -14.74 11.26
N LEU A 160 3.00 -13.83 11.79
CA LEU A 160 4.44 -13.79 11.54
C LEU A 160 5.19 -14.98 12.17
N GLU A 161 4.81 -15.41 13.37
CA GLU A 161 5.51 -16.46 14.11
C GLU A 161 5.01 -17.87 13.81
N LYS A 162 3.69 -18.03 13.60
CA LYS A 162 3.01 -19.33 13.46
C LYS A 162 2.67 -19.65 12.01
N GLU A 163 1.97 -18.76 11.32
CA GLU A 163 1.57 -19.01 9.92
C GLU A 163 2.75 -18.87 8.96
N ARG A 164 3.69 -17.97 9.26
CA ARG A 164 4.95 -17.75 8.52
C ARG A 164 4.72 -17.61 7.01
N PRO A 165 4.27 -16.43 6.55
CA PRO A 165 3.97 -16.20 5.14
C PRO A 165 5.11 -16.62 4.21
N VAL A 166 4.80 -17.49 3.25
CA VAL A 166 5.78 -18.06 2.30
C VAL A 166 5.84 -17.28 0.99
N GLN A 167 4.95 -16.32 0.78
CA GLN A 167 4.93 -15.48 -0.42
C GLN A 167 6.13 -14.53 -0.43
N TYR A 168 6.61 -14.20 -1.64
CA TYR A 168 7.76 -13.32 -1.82
C TYR A 168 7.55 -11.94 -1.17
N PHE A 169 6.37 -11.33 -1.39
CA PHE A 169 5.95 -10.10 -0.73
C PHE A 169 4.75 -10.37 0.16
N PHE A 170 4.73 -9.71 1.31
CA PHE A 170 3.56 -9.58 2.18
C PHE A 170 3.65 -8.29 2.98
N VAL A 171 2.51 -7.77 3.39
CA VAL A 171 2.41 -6.53 4.17
C VAL A 171 2.04 -6.82 5.60
N CYS A 172 2.80 -6.25 6.53
CA CYS A 172 2.49 -6.10 7.94
C CYS A 172 1.84 -4.72 8.14
N GLY A 173 0.50 -4.70 8.17
CA GLY A 173 -0.30 -3.49 8.25
C GLY A 173 -0.61 -3.08 9.69
N LEU A 174 -0.09 -1.94 10.10
CA LEU A 174 -0.32 -1.32 11.41
C LEU A 174 -1.58 -0.43 11.44
N ASN A 175 -2.40 -0.48 10.39
CA ASN A 175 -3.58 0.38 10.23
C ASN A 175 -4.64 0.06 11.29
N LEU A 176 -5.32 1.10 11.77
CA LEU A 176 -6.52 0.96 12.57
C LEU A 176 -7.74 0.87 11.66
N THR A 177 -8.66 -0.06 11.94
CA THR A 177 -9.88 -0.22 11.12
C THR A 177 -11.11 0.17 11.92
N LEU A 178 -11.85 1.14 11.40
CA LEU A 178 -13.12 1.57 11.96
C LEU A 178 -14.14 0.42 11.91
N PRO A 179 -14.96 0.20 12.96
CA PRO A 179 -16.04 -0.78 12.93
C PRO A 179 -17.07 -0.48 11.83
N GLU A 180 -17.65 -1.48 11.19
CA GLU A 180 -18.72 -1.23 10.19
C GLU A 180 -20.10 -0.96 10.80
N ASP A 181 -20.20 -0.95 12.14
CA ASP A 181 -21.44 -0.76 12.88
C ASP A 181 -21.51 0.58 13.63
N ALA A 182 -22.58 0.77 14.42
CA ALA A 182 -22.82 1.99 15.19
C ALA A 182 -21.66 2.38 16.13
N ARG A 183 -20.74 1.46 16.47
CA ARG A 183 -19.54 1.78 17.27
C ARG A 183 -18.60 2.73 16.53
N THR A 184 -18.68 2.85 15.20
CA THR A 184 -17.91 3.87 14.46
C THR A 184 -18.24 5.29 14.89
N LEU A 185 -19.47 5.55 15.34
CA LEU A 185 -19.85 6.87 15.85
C LEU A 185 -19.00 7.30 17.06
N ARG A 186 -18.48 6.36 17.85
CA ARG A 186 -17.53 6.64 18.95
C ARG A 186 -16.24 7.29 18.47
N TYR A 187 -15.85 7.10 17.22
CA TYR A 187 -14.61 7.62 16.66
C TYR A 187 -14.81 8.84 15.76
N ILE A 188 -16.05 9.06 15.28
CA ILE A 188 -16.42 10.18 14.41
C ILE A 188 -17.07 11.33 15.21
N LEU A 189 -17.95 11.03 16.18
CA LEU A 189 -18.75 12.04 16.89
C LEU A 189 -18.09 12.56 18.19
N ARG A 190 -16.77 12.41 18.35
CA ARG A 190 -16.10 12.92 19.56
C ARG A 190 -15.88 14.43 19.44
N PRO A 191 -16.36 15.24 20.39
CA PRO A 191 -16.25 16.70 20.32
C PRO A 191 -14.80 17.21 20.30
N CYS A 192 -13.87 16.48 20.93
CA CYS A 192 -12.47 16.89 21.11
C CYS A 192 -11.45 15.89 20.57
N ASP A 193 -11.87 14.92 19.73
CA ASP A 193 -11.02 13.84 19.27
C ASP A 193 -11.48 13.38 17.88
N ASN A 194 -10.55 13.01 17.00
CA ASN A 194 -10.86 12.56 15.66
C ASN A 194 -10.04 11.32 15.32
N LEU A 195 -10.38 10.67 14.20
CA LEU A 195 -9.72 9.44 13.76
C LEU A 195 -8.20 9.61 13.63
N ALA A 196 -7.75 10.75 13.10
CA ALA A 196 -6.33 11.09 12.99
C ALA A 196 -5.61 11.06 14.33
N ASN A 197 -6.20 11.68 15.36
CA ASN A 197 -5.65 11.70 16.70
C ASN A 197 -5.64 10.30 17.35
N VAL A 198 -6.64 9.47 17.06
CA VAL A 198 -6.67 8.07 17.52
C VAL A 198 -5.53 7.27 16.87
N ILE A 199 -5.31 7.43 15.57
CA ILE A 199 -4.21 6.78 14.84
C ILE A 199 -2.87 7.22 15.42
N ARG A 200 -2.62 8.54 15.55
CA ARG A 200 -1.37 9.08 16.12
C ARG A 200 -1.09 8.56 17.53
N ARG A 201 -2.09 8.46 18.40
CA ARG A 201 -1.86 7.89 19.75
C ARG A 201 -1.56 6.39 19.73
N GLY A 202 -2.07 5.66 18.74
CA GLY A 202 -1.81 4.22 18.60
C GLY A 202 -0.45 3.91 17.96
N LEU A 203 0.02 4.78 17.07
CA LEU A 203 1.18 4.55 16.22
C LEU A 203 2.49 4.30 17.00
N PRO A 204 2.87 5.07 18.04
CA PRO A 204 4.08 4.82 18.81
C PRO A 204 4.14 3.42 19.43
N ARG A 205 2.99 2.91 19.90
CA ARG A 205 2.89 1.57 20.47
C ARG A 205 3.09 0.49 19.41
N LEU A 206 2.44 0.63 18.26
CA LEU A 206 2.59 -0.31 17.15
C LEU A 206 4.00 -0.27 16.55
N LEU A 207 4.63 0.91 16.49
CA LEU A 207 6.02 1.08 16.07
C LEU A 207 7.00 0.42 17.04
N TRP A 208 6.77 0.57 18.34
CA TRP A 208 7.56 -0.14 19.34
C TRP A 208 7.45 -1.66 19.18
N TRP A 209 6.22 -2.16 19.00
CA TRP A 209 5.99 -3.57 18.78
C TRP A 209 6.69 -4.09 17.51
N VAL A 210 6.60 -3.39 16.37
CA VAL A 210 7.23 -3.86 15.12
C VAL A 210 8.76 -3.90 15.22
N LYS A 211 9.39 -2.97 15.97
CA LYS A 211 10.84 -3.02 16.27
C LYS A 211 11.21 -4.32 16.99
N LEU A 212 10.43 -4.70 18.02
CA LEU A 212 10.66 -5.95 18.75
C LEU A 212 10.36 -7.18 17.88
N GLN A 213 9.30 -7.14 17.08
CA GLN A 213 8.91 -8.26 16.23
C GLN A 213 9.92 -8.52 15.11
N ALA A 214 10.47 -7.47 14.49
CA ALA A 214 11.50 -7.57 13.46
C ALA A 214 12.78 -8.26 13.96
N ALA A 215 13.04 -8.22 15.28
CA ALA A 215 14.15 -8.95 15.87
C ALA A 215 13.89 -10.47 15.94
N LYS A 216 12.63 -10.93 15.92
CA LYS A 216 12.24 -12.34 16.07
C LYS A 216 11.94 -13.02 14.73
N THR A 217 11.26 -12.31 13.84
CA THR A 217 10.77 -12.83 12.56
C THR A 217 11.03 -11.84 11.44
N PRO A 218 11.25 -12.30 10.20
CA PRO A 218 11.31 -11.40 9.05
C PRO A 218 10.05 -10.54 8.94
N VAL A 219 10.23 -9.23 8.87
CA VAL A 219 9.20 -8.28 8.45
C VAL A 219 9.52 -7.82 7.03
N ASN A 220 8.57 -7.98 6.11
CA ASN A 220 8.74 -7.71 4.68
C ASN A 220 8.39 -6.24 4.37
N ILE A 221 7.14 -5.93 4.07
CA ILE A 221 6.65 -4.55 3.93
C ILE A 221 5.94 -4.18 5.24
N VAL A 222 6.21 -3.00 5.79
CA VAL A 222 5.44 -2.43 6.91
C VAL A 222 4.63 -1.26 6.37
N ALA A 223 3.31 -1.28 6.58
CA ALA A 223 2.41 -0.22 6.14
C ALA A 223 1.65 0.35 7.33
N SER A 224 1.36 1.65 7.29
CA SER A 224 0.54 2.33 8.30
C SER A 224 -0.30 3.45 7.66
N ASP A 225 -1.29 3.94 8.41
CA ASP A 225 -1.94 5.21 8.14
C ASP A 225 -1.04 6.33 8.71
N MET A 226 -1.05 7.52 8.10
CA MET A 226 -0.24 8.66 8.56
C MET A 226 1.26 8.35 8.64
N VAL A 227 1.81 7.77 7.57
CA VAL A 227 3.20 7.29 7.52
C VAL A 227 4.25 8.37 7.77
N THR A 228 3.91 9.66 7.62
CA THR A 228 4.81 10.79 7.92
C THR A 228 4.81 11.23 9.38
N CYS A 229 4.04 10.55 10.26
CA CYS A 229 3.99 10.81 11.70
C CYS A 229 4.94 9.91 12.50
N ASP A 230 5.29 10.36 13.71
CA ASP A 230 5.97 9.59 14.78
C ASP A 230 7.21 8.79 14.33
N ASP A 231 8.00 9.37 13.43
CA ASP A 231 9.20 8.76 12.83
C ASP A 231 8.96 7.38 12.20
N PHE A 232 7.74 7.11 11.72
CA PHE A 232 7.36 5.81 11.16
C PHE A 232 8.30 5.40 10.02
N VAL A 233 8.50 6.26 9.02
CA VAL A 233 9.36 5.92 7.87
C VAL A 233 10.80 5.65 8.32
N GLN A 234 11.36 6.55 9.14
CA GLN A 234 12.73 6.41 9.64
C GLN A 234 12.91 5.10 10.41
N THR A 235 11.97 4.80 11.31
CA THR A 235 11.94 3.54 12.06
C THR A 235 11.95 2.33 11.13
N VAL A 236 11.10 2.30 10.10
CA VAL A 236 11.00 1.16 9.18
C VAL A 236 12.27 1.02 8.33
N ILE A 237 12.88 2.12 7.90
CA ILE A 237 14.17 2.13 7.19
C ILE A 237 15.26 1.51 8.07
N GLU A 238 15.36 1.91 9.33
CA GLU A 238 16.35 1.42 10.29
C GLU A 238 16.24 -0.08 10.56
N LEU A 239 15.04 -0.68 10.42
CA LEU A 239 14.87 -2.13 10.53
C LEU A 239 15.67 -2.90 9.47
N ASN A 240 16.01 -2.28 8.34
CA ASN A 240 16.86 -2.91 7.34
C ASN A 240 18.34 -2.97 7.75
N ALA A 241 18.82 -2.05 8.58
CA ALA A 241 20.18 -2.11 9.12
C ALA A 241 20.38 -3.36 10.01
N LEU A 242 19.35 -3.73 10.79
CA LEU A 242 19.33 -4.97 11.58
C LEU A 242 19.39 -6.24 10.72
N LYS A 243 18.98 -6.17 9.46
CA LYS A 243 19.08 -7.31 8.52
C LYS A 243 20.48 -7.45 7.93
N LEU A 244 21.22 -6.35 7.81
CA LEU A 244 22.59 -6.35 7.28
C LEU A 244 23.61 -6.91 8.28
N THR A 245 23.35 -6.77 9.58
CA THR A 245 24.22 -7.31 10.64
C THR A 245 23.97 -8.80 10.95
N ARG A 246 22.92 -9.40 10.38
CA ARG A 246 22.54 -10.81 10.57
C ARG A 246 22.87 -11.72 9.38
N ARG A 247 23.59 -11.20 8.38
CA ARG A 247 24.08 -11.97 7.23
C ARG A 247 25.51 -12.44 7.45
#